data_AF-A0A484B1B4-F1
#
_entry.id   AF-A0A484B1B4-F1
#
_cell.length_a   1.000
_cell.length_b   1.000
_cell.length_c   1.000
_cell.angle_alpha   90.00
_cell.angle_beta   90.00
_cell.angle_gamma   90.00
#
_symmetry.space_group_name_H-M   'P 1'
#
loop_
_entity.id
_entity.type
_entity.pdbx_description
1 polymer ?
#
loop_
_entity_poly.entity_id
_entity_poly.type
_entity_poly.pdbx_seq_one_letter_code
_entity_poly.pdbx_strand_id
1 'polypeptide(L)'
;MLATVSLQIVSGLTCYSCTSPSSCVNPSTQVCSDRTADETTAWLNTIHKFVPVVESSGSFLCMNLTYYFESNNSKIHEYLGCYHPDIPVCILPLNASISDTWKKGCQSCNKDKCNRNPAGTFSKSFYTITVALIIAKLAF
;
A
#
# COMPACT_ATOMS: atom_id res chain seq x y z
N MET A 1 45.21 -2.71 13.75
CA MET A 1 43.86 -2.44 14.29
C MET A 1 42.87 -2.80 13.18
N LEU A 2 42.20 -3.94 13.28
CA LEU A 2 41.22 -4.39 12.29
C LEU A 2 39.88 -3.77 12.66
N ALA A 3 39.46 -2.73 11.93
CA ALA A 3 38.14 -2.15 12.08
C ALA A 3 37.11 -3.11 11.45
N THR A 4 36.54 -4.00 12.25
CA THR A 4 35.34 -4.73 11.84
C THR A 4 34.19 -3.73 11.85
N VAL A 5 33.82 -3.22 10.68
CA VAL A 5 32.57 -2.47 10.50
C VAL A 5 31.45 -3.47 10.73
N SER A 6 30.96 -3.52 11.96
CA SER A 6 29.74 -4.25 12.30
C SER A 6 28.60 -3.57 11.57
N LEU A 7 28.23 -4.07 10.39
CA LEU A 7 26.98 -3.67 9.74
C LEU A 7 25.87 -4.16 10.66
N GLN A 8 25.33 -3.27 11.48
CA GLN A 8 24.15 -3.58 12.28
C GLN A 8 23.02 -3.85 11.28
N ILE A 9 22.72 -5.13 11.06
CA ILE A 9 21.54 -5.54 10.30
C ILE A 9 20.34 -5.20 11.19
N VAL A 10 19.91 -3.95 11.17
CA VAL A 10 18.59 -3.58 11.66
C VAL A 10 17.62 -4.36 10.78
N SER A 11 16.93 -5.34 11.37
CA SER A 11 15.89 -6.09 10.68
C SER A 11 14.70 -5.15 10.41
N GLY A 12 14.80 -4.39 9.33
CA GLY A 12 13.74 -3.51 8.86
C GLY A 12 12.61 -4.31 8.20
N LEU A 13 11.40 -3.75 8.22
CA LEU A 13 10.23 -4.32 7.53
C LEU A 13 10.59 -4.61 6.07
N THR A 14 10.34 -5.83 5.60
CA THR A 14 10.58 -6.22 4.21
C THR A 14 9.26 -6.33 3.46
N CYS A 15 9.10 -5.68 2.32
CA CYS A 15 7.89 -5.73 1.51
C CYS A 15 8.16 -6.33 0.12
N TYR A 16 7.11 -6.80 -0.55
CA TYR A 16 7.19 -7.01 -1.99
C TYR A 16 7.24 -5.68 -2.73
N SER A 17 7.90 -5.65 -3.88
CA SER A 17 8.03 -4.47 -4.73
C SER A 17 7.88 -4.75 -6.22
N CYS A 18 7.18 -3.84 -6.90
CA CYS A 18 6.95 -3.81 -8.34
C CYS A 18 6.28 -2.47 -8.71
N THR A 19 6.35 -2.10 -9.99
CA THR A 19 5.89 -0.77 -10.45
C THR A 19 4.92 -0.82 -11.65
N SER A 20 4.58 -2.02 -12.11
CA SER A 20 3.66 -2.26 -13.22
C SER A 20 2.97 -3.62 -13.10
N PRO A 21 1.78 -3.80 -13.69
CA PRO A 21 1.06 -5.08 -13.62
C PRO A 21 1.89 -6.30 -14.06
N SER A 22 2.73 -6.16 -15.09
CA SER A 22 3.60 -7.24 -15.56
C SER A 22 4.70 -7.60 -14.55
N SER A 23 5.35 -6.59 -13.97
CA SER A 23 6.36 -6.79 -12.92
C SER A 23 5.77 -7.34 -11.61
N CYS A 24 4.49 -7.07 -11.33
CA CYS A 24 3.81 -7.52 -10.13
C CYS A 24 3.34 -8.97 -10.18
N VAL A 25 3.47 -9.65 -11.33
CA VAL A 25 3.26 -11.12 -11.43
C VAL A 25 4.33 -11.85 -10.61
N ASN A 26 5.58 -11.41 -10.72
CA ASN A 26 6.72 -11.96 -9.99
C ASN A 26 7.48 -10.81 -9.31
N PRO A 27 6.91 -10.24 -8.23
CA PRO A 27 7.46 -9.06 -7.60
C PRO A 27 8.80 -9.37 -6.91
N SER A 28 9.67 -8.37 -6.88
CA SER A 28 10.89 -8.40 -6.08
C SER A 28 10.56 -8.18 -4.60
N THR A 29 11.57 -8.22 -3.74
CA THR A 29 11.44 -7.80 -2.34
C THR A 29 12.44 -6.73 -2.00
N GLN A 30 12.07 -5.82 -1.11
CA GLN A 30 12.93 -4.75 -0.64
C GLN A 30 12.77 -4.53 0.87
N VAL A 31 13.84 -4.10 1.52
CA VAL A 31 13.80 -3.64 2.92
C VAL A 31 13.31 -2.19 2.92
N CYS A 32 12.41 -1.86 3.85
CA CYS A 32 11.89 -0.52 3.99
C CYS A 32 12.90 0.42 4.62
N SER A 33 12.97 1.61 4.05
CA SER A 33 13.83 2.73 4.41
C SER A 33 13.19 4.01 3.87
N ASP A 34 13.66 5.18 4.31
CA ASP A 34 13.19 6.45 3.74
C ASP A 34 13.33 6.46 2.22
N ARG A 35 14.47 6.00 1.70
CA ARG A 35 14.70 5.88 0.25
C ARG A 35 13.62 5.07 -0.47
N THR A 36 13.29 3.88 0.01
CA THR A 36 12.30 3.01 -0.66
C THR A 36 10.86 3.50 -0.46
N ALA A 37 10.60 4.30 0.59
CA ALA A 37 9.34 5.01 0.79
C ALA A 37 9.23 6.26 -0.11
N ASP A 38 10.34 6.95 -0.37
CA ASP A 38 10.40 8.11 -1.24
C ASP A 38 10.22 7.72 -2.72
N GLU A 39 10.74 6.56 -3.13
CA GLU A 39 10.47 5.97 -4.45
C GLU A 39 8.96 5.74 -4.65
N THR A 40 8.26 5.26 -3.61
CA THR A 40 6.80 5.15 -3.63
C THR A 40 6.12 6.50 -3.69
N THR A 41 6.61 7.50 -2.96
CA THR A 41 6.10 8.88 -3.01
C THR A 41 6.24 9.48 -4.41
N ALA A 42 7.39 9.27 -5.06
CA ALA A 42 7.63 9.70 -6.43
C ALA A 42 6.66 9.02 -7.41
N TRP A 43 6.43 7.72 -7.26
CA TRP A 43 5.46 7.01 -8.08
C TRP A 43 4.02 7.51 -7.84
N LEU A 44 3.60 7.71 -6.58
CA LEU A 44 2.27 8.24 -6.26
C LEU A 44 2.03 9.58 -6.94
N ASN A 45 3.03 10.47 -6.96
CA ASN A 45 2.95 11.78 -7.61
C ASN A 45 2.71 11.71 -9.13
N THR A 46 2.94 10.56 -9.77
CA THR A 46 2.68 10.41 -11.21
C THR A 46 1.18 10.30 -11.53
N ILE A 47 0.38 9.79 -10.59
CA ILE A 47 -1.05 9.50 -10.80
C ILE A 47 -2.00 10.17 -9.80
N HIS A 48 -1.48 10.66 -8.68
CA HIS A 48 -2.24 11.29 -7.60
C HIS A 48 -2.00 12.80 -7.46
N LYS A 49 -2.98 13.46 -6.86
CA LYS A 49 -2.86 14.84 -6.37
C LYS A 49 -2.65 14.84 -4.85
N PHE A 50 -2.04 15.91 -4.36
CA PHE A 50 -1.88 16.18 -2.92
C PHE A 50 -1.14 15.08 -2.16
N VAL A 51 -0.15 14.45 -2.80
CA VAL A 51 0.74 13.49 -2.11
C VAL A 51 1.60 14.29 -1.12
N PRO A 52 1.50 14.03 0.19
CA PRO A 52 2.32 14.72 1.19
C PRO A 52 3.80 14.42 0.98
N VAL A 53 4.65 15.40 1.30
CA VAL A 53 6.10 15.19 1.41
C VAL A 53 6.40 14.82 2.86
N VAL A 54 7.06 13.69 3.06
CA VAL A 54 7.53 13.22 4.37
C VAL A 54 9.04 13.08 4.28
N GLU A 55 9.78 13.83 5.11
CA GLU A 55 11.25 13.88 5.02
C GLU A 55 11.92 12.61 5.56
N SER A 56 11.37 12.03 6.63
CA SER A 56 11.83 10.75 7.18
C SER A 56 10.76 10.14 8.09
N SER A 57 10.81 8.83 8.29
CA SER A 57 9.99 8.16 9.30
C SER A 57 10.78 7.09 10.04
N GLY A 58 10.53 6.96 11.35
CA GLY A 58 11.07 5.85 12.15
C GLY A 58 10.34 4.52 11.91
N SER A 59 9.29 4.51 11.09
CA SER A 59 8.48 3.33 10.81
C SER A 59 7.95 3.33 9.37
N PHE A 60 7.70 2.15 8.83
CA PHE A 60 7.23 1.98 7.47
C PHE A 60 6.09 0.98 7.39
N LEU A 61 5.32 1.05 6.31
CA LEU A 61 4.26 0.09 6.00
C LEU A 61 4.47 -0.46 4.59
N CYS A 62 4.03 -1.70 4.37
CA CYS A 62 3.91 -2.26 3.05
C CYS A 62 2.56 -1.84 2.44
N MET A 63 2.54 -1.52 1.14
CA MET A 63 1.31 -1.28 0.40
C MET A 63 1.19 -2.12 -0.87
N ASN A 64 -0.06 -2.30 -1.29
CA ASN A 64 -0.46 -2.75 -2.61
C ASN A 64 -1.50 -1.78 -3.14
N LEU A 65 -1.19 -1.10 -4.25
CA LEU A 65 -2.10 -0.21 -4.94
C LEU A 65 -2.32 -0.72 -6.36
N THR A 66 -3.57 -1.01 -6.69
CA THR A 66 -3.96 -1.50 -8.03
C THR A 66 -5.03 -0.59 -8.62
N TYR A 67 -4.84 -0.18 -9.87
CA TYR A 67 -5.85 0.49 -10.69
C TYR A 67 -6.27 -0.41 -11.83
N TYR A 68 -7.56 -0.48 -12.10
CA TYR A 68 -8.13 -1.33 -13.14
C TYR A 68 -9.36 -0.70 -13.77
N PHE A 69 -9.65 -1.08 -15.01
CA PHE A 69 -10.91 -0.70 -15.67
C PHE A 69 -12.07 -1.50 -15.07
N GLU A 70 -13.13 -0.83 -14.63
CA GLU A 70 -14.32 -1.50 -14.08
C GLU A 70 -14.97 -2.45 -15.08
N SER A 71 -14.96 -2.09 -16.37
CA SER A 71 -15.65 -2.82 -17.43
C SER A 71 -15.12 -4.23 -17.69
N ASN A 72 -13.82 -4.45 -17.49
CA ASN A 72 -13.16 -5.72 -17.82
C ASN A 72 -12.15 -6.21 -16.78
N ASN A 73 -12.01 -5.51 -15.65
CA ASN A 73 -11.03 -5.80 -14.58
C ASN A 73 -9.56 -5.84 -15.04
N SER A 74 -9.24 -5.26 -16.20
CA SER A 74 -7.86 -5.17 -16.68
C SER A 74 -7.07 -4.20 -15.83
N LYS A 75 -5.92 -4.65 -15.29
CA LYS A 75 -5.01 -3.83 -14.49
C LYS A 75 -4.29 -2.83 -15.38
N ILE A 76 -4.36 -1.57 -14.99
CA ILE A 76 -3.73 -0.43 -15.67
C ILE A 76 -2.42 -0.09 -14.97
N HIS A 77 -2.50 0.02 -13.64
CA HIS A 77 -1.35 0.23 -12.77
C HIS A 77 -1.42 -0.76 -11.61
N GLU A 78 -0.26 -1.25 -11.21
CA GLU A 78 -0.11 -2.02 -9.99
C GLU A 78 1.24 -1.66 -9.39
N TYR A 79 1.23 -1.37 -8.10
CA TYR A 79 2.42 -0.99 -7.37
C TYR A 79 2.44 -1.68 -6.01
N LEU A 80 3.56 -2.34 -5.72
CA LEU A 80 3.88 -2.87 -4.40
C LEU A 80 5.10 -2.11 -3.89
N GLY A 81 5.11 -1.75 -2.61
CA GLY A 81 6.30 -1.14 -2.03
C GLY A 81 6.14 -0.76 -0.57
N CYS A 82 7.16 -0.07 -0.06
CA CYS A 82 7.18 0.53 1.27
C CYS A 82 6.65 1.97 1.18
N TYR A 83 6.00 2.48 2.22
CA TYR A 83 5.62 3.89 2.28
C TYR A 83 5.64 4.43 3.73
N HIS A 84 5.72 5.75 3.84
CA HIS A 84 5.61 6.48 5.10
C HIS A 84 4.17 6.43 5.63
N PRO A 85 3.93 6.03 6.89
CA PRO A 85 2.58 5.91 7.44
C PRO A 85 1.74 7.19 7.36
N ASP A 86 2.39 8.35 7.37
CA ASP A 86 1.75 9.67 7.29
C ASP A 86 1.20 10.00 5.90
N ILE A 87 1.52 9.20 4.88
CA ILE A 87 0.97 9.33 3.53
C ILE A 87 -0.33 8.50 3.46
N PRO A 88 -1.50 9.11 3.24
CA PRO A 88 -2.78 8.42 3.24
C PRO A 88 -3.07 7.72 1.90
N VAL A 89 -2.21 6.78 1.50
CA VAL A 89 -2.13 6.17 0.14
C VAL A 89 -3.46 5.66 -0.40
N CYS A 90 -4.32 5.08 0.45
CA CYS A 90 -5.60 4.52 0.01
C CYS A 90 -6.69 5.56 -0.25
N ILE A 91 -6.53 6.80 0.17
CA ILE A 91 -7.53 7.87 -0.03
C ILE A 91 -7.00 9.04 -0.85
N LEU A 92 -5.74 8.98 -1.31
CA LEU A 92 -5.21 9.98 -2.23
C LEU A 92 -6.10 10.09 -3.48
N PRO A 93 -6.50 11.32 -3.86
CA PRO A 93 -7.30 11.55 -5.05
C PRO A 93 -6.45 11.35 -6.30
N LEU A 94 -7.06 10.84 -7.38
CA LEU A 94 -6.40 10.72 -8.67
C LEU A 94 -6.26 12.08 -9.35
N ASN A 95 -5.32 12.18 -10.29
CA ASN A 95 -5.30 13.28 -11.23
C ASN A 95 -6.59 13.26 -12.08
N ALA A 96 -7.28 14.39 -12.16
CA ALA A 96 -8.58 14.48 -12.85
C ALA A 96 -8.50 14.07 -14.34
N SER A 97 -7.35 14.24 -14.99
CA SER A 97 -7.09 13.79 -16.36
C SER A 97 -6.96 12.26 -16.50
N ILE A 98 -6.88 11.53 -15.39
CA ILE A 98 -6.61 10.09 -15.34
C ILE A 98 -7.88 9.28 -14.98
N SER A 99 -8.93 9.89 -14.40
CA SER A 99 -9.77 9.15 -13.43
C SER A 99 -11.25 8.84 -13.74
N ASP A 100 -11.78 8.95 -14.96
CA ASP A 100 -13.24 8.79 -15.12
C ASP A 100 -13.75 7.33 -15.15
N THR A 101 -12.88 6.36 -15.41
CA THR A 101 -13.28 4.95 -15.63
C THR A 101 -12.52 3.92 -14.77
N TRP A 102 -11.62 4.41 -13.92
CA TRP A 102 -10.71 3.55 -13.16
C TRP A 102 -11.29 3.25 -11.78
N LYS A 103 -11.11 2.02 -11.33
CA LYS A 103 -11.31 1.63 -9.93
C LYS A 103 -9.97 1.40 -9.26
N LYS A 104 -9.99 1.47 -7.93
CA LYS A 104 -8.82 1.38 -7.07
C LYS A 104 -8.99 0.24 -6.07
N GLY A 105 -8.03 -0.69 -6.06
CA GLY A 105 -7.77 -1.59 -4.95
C GLY A 105 -6.60 -1.06 -4.13
N CYS A 106 -6.74 -1.05 -2.81
CA CYS A 106 -5.68 -0.63 -1.90
C CYS A 106 -5.60 -1.54 -0.67
N GLN A 107 -4.39 -1.94 -0.30
CA GLN A 107 -4.11 -2.68 0.93
C GLN A 107 -2.82 -2.13 1.55
N SER A 108 -2.84 -1.98 2.88
CA SER A 108 -1.67 -1.60 3.67
C SER A 108 -1.50 -2.54 4.86
N CYS A 109 -0.27 -2.85 5.24
CA CYS A 109 0.02 -3.76 6.34
C CYS A 109 1.45 -3.58 6.88
N ASN A 110 1.72 -4.09 8.07
CA ASN A 110 2.94 -3.82 8.86
C ASN A 110 3.77 -5.08 9.19
N LYS A 111 3.60 -6.16 8.42
CA LYS A 111 4.32 -7.43 8.59
C LYS A 111 5.17 -7.73 7.37
N ASP A 112 6.24 -8.49 7.52
CA ASP A 112 7.08 -8.85 6.39
C ASP A 112 6.27 -9.51 5.27
N LYS A 113 6.45 -8.98 4.05
CA LYS A 113 5.93 -9.52 2.79
C LYS A 113 4.40 -9.66 2.78
N CYS A 114 3.71 -8.86 3.58
CA CYS A 114 2.25 -8.93 3.74
C CYS A 114 1.46 -8.28 2.59
N ASN A 115 2.11 -7.47 1.74
CA ASN A 115 1.47 -6.73 0.66
C ASN A 115 1.31 -7.52 -0.64
N ARG A 116 1.57 -8.83 -0.63
CA ARG A 116 1.20 -9.67 -1.77
C ARG A 116 -0.31 -9.85 -1.75
N ASN A 117 -0.96 -9.48 -2.84
CA ASN A 117 -2.31 -9.95 -3.05
C ASN A 117 -2.23 -11.45 -3.37
N PRO A 118 -2.90 -12.37 -2.65
CA PRO A 118 -3.28 -13.61 -3.28
C PRO A 118 -4.21 -13.21 -4.44
N ALA A 119 -3.75 -13.42 -5.67
CA ALA A 119 -4.43 -13.01 -6.88
C ALA A 119 -5.96 -13.21 -6.77
N GLY A 120 -6.72 -12.12 -6.76
CA GLY A 120 -8.19 -12.19 -6.86
C GLY A 120 -9.01 -11.84 -5.61
N THR A 121 -8.43 -11.39 -4.50
CA THR A 121 -9.28 -10.82 -3.42
C THR A 121 -9.47 -9.33 -3.67
N PHE A 122 -10.45 -8.99 -4.49
CA PHE A 122 -11.06 -7.66 -4.46
C PHE A 122 -11.47 -7.38 -3.02
N SER A 123 -10.77 -6.48 -2.34
CA SER A 123 -11.15 -6.02 -1.02
C SER A 123 -12.51 -5.33 -1.14
N LYS A 124 -13.59 -6.08 -0.88
CA LYS A 124 -14.85 -5.48 -0.47
C LYS A 124 -14.51 -4.69 0.78
N SER A 125 -14.62 -3.36 0.70
CA SER A 125 -14.46 -2.48 1.85
C SER A 125 -15.24 -3.05 3.03
N PHE A 126 -14.53 -3.54 4.05
CA PHE A 126 -15.11 -3.80 5.35
C PHE A 126 -15.35 -2.43 5.99
N TYR A 127 -16.43 -1.76 5.60
CA TYR A 127 -17.10 -0.84 6.51
C TYR A 127 -17.72 -1.71 7.59
N THR A 128 -16.98 -1.95 8.67
CA THR A 128 -17.54 -2.54 9.88
C THR A 128 -18.52 -1.51 10.47
N ILE A 129 -19.75 -1.46 9.96
CA ILE A 129 -20.84 -0.80 10.66
C ILE A 129 -21.14 -1.70 11.84
N THR A 130 -20.58 -1.37 12.99
CA THR A 130 -20.98 -1.95 14.28
C THR A 130 -22.42 -1.53 14.55
N VAL A 131 -23.39 -2.34 14.11
CA VAL A 131 -24.77 -2.26 14.58
C VAL A 131 -24.78 -2.82 16.00
N ALA A 132 -24.83 -1.93 16.99
CA ALA A 132 -25.11 -2.33 18.37
C ALA A 132 -26.59 -2.73 18.48
N LEU A 133 -26.87 -4.04 18.44
CA LEU A 133 -28.17 -4.59 18.83
C LEU A 133 -28.24 -4.63 20.36
N ILE A 134 -28.83 -3.60 20.97
CA ILE A 134 -29.28 -3.69 22.37
C ILE A 134 -30.61 -4.45 22.35
N ILE A 135 -30.55 -5.76 22.59
CA ILE A 135 -31.72 -6.57 22.93
C ILE A 135 -31.93 -6.41 24.44
N ALA A 136 -32.78 -5.46 24.86
CA ALA A 136 -33.36 -5.49 26.19
C ALA A 136 -34.41 -6.62 26.20
N LYS A 137 -34.07 -7.73 26.85
CA LYS A 137 -34.98 -8.87 27.03
C LYS A 137 -36.19 -8.46 27.88
N LEU A 138 -37.36 -8.84 27.38
CA LEU A 138 -38.60 -9.02 28.13
C LEU A 138 -38.33 -9.82 29.41
N ALA A 139 -38.84 -9.32 30.53
CA ALA A 139 -39.17 -10.11 31.70
C ALA A 139 -40.64 -9.83 32.05
N PHE A 140 -41.42 -10.92 31.99
CA PHE A 140 -42.75 -11.21 32.56
C PHE A 140 -43.56 -10.08 33.20
#